data_AF-A0A9W8JIP3-F1
#
_entry.id   AF-A0A9W8JIP3-F1
#
_cell.length_a   1.000
_cell.length_b   1.000
_cell.length_c   1.000
_cell.angle_alpha   90.00
_cell.angle_beta   90.00
_cell.angle_gamma   90.00
#
_symmetry.space_group_name_H-M   'P 1'
#
loop_
_entity.id
_entity.type
_entity.pdbx_description
1 polymer ?
#
loop_
_entity_poly.entity_id
_entity_poly.type
_entity_poly.pdbx_seq_one_letter_code
_entity_poly.pdbx_strand_id
1 'polypeptide(L)'
;MPKIRPGWTPKQSVYLQLAAIELLRVTLTGHGPEKYFNTFFDEWVAVYGKPTVPGGSTMEDTMSLYKIRFVATIEWHAFRGKWKTLSMKAHIYRLKTSL
;
A
#
# COMPACT_ATOMS: atom_id res chain seq x y z
N MET A 1 -0.57 15.07 10.48
CA MET A 1 -1.17 13.77 10.88
C MET A 1 -1.30 12.89 9.66
N PRO A 2 -0.78 11.65 9.68
CA PRO A 2 -0.96 10.71 8.58
C PRO A 2 -2.45 10.53 8.34
N LYS A 3 -2.89 10.53 7.08
CA LYS A 3 -4.28 10.19 6.75
C LYS A 3 -4.46 8.69 7.04
N ILE A 4 -4.98 8.36 8.21
CA ILE A 4 -5.29 6.98 8.61
C ILE A 4 -6.47 6.54 7.74
N ARG A 5 -6.28 5.49 6.96
CA ARG A 5 -7.38 4.91 6.16
C ARG A 5 -8.17 3.95 7.07
N PRO A 6 -9.51 3.97 7.04
CA PRO A 6 -10.33 3.07 7.84
C PRO A 6 -9.93 1.60 7.64
N GLY A 7 -9.84 0.86 8.74
CA GLY A 7 -9.42 -0.55 8.74
C GLY A 7 -7.92 -0.78 8.88
N TRP A 8 -7.12 0.28 9.09
CA TRP A 8 -5.69 0.18 9.41
C TRP A 8 -5.36 0.94 10.69
N THR A 9 -4.43 0.42 11.49
CA THR A 9 -3.88 1.16 12.64
C THR A 9 -3.01 2.35 12.18
N PRO A 10 -2.68 3.30 13.08
CA PRO A 10 -1.76 4.39 12.74
C PRO A 10 -0.40 3.89 12.24
N LYS A 11 0.18 2.88 12.92
CA LYS A 11 1.47 2.27 12.54
C LYS A 11 1.43 1.64 11.14
N GLN A 12 0.37 0.88 10.88
CA GLN A 12 0.10 0.29 9.57
C GLN A 12 -0.07 1.35 8.48
N SER A 13 -0.78 2.43 8.78
CA SER A 13 -1.00 3.53 7.83
C SER A 13 0.30 4.23 7.42
N VAL A 14 1.23 4.45 8.37
CA VAL A 14 2.57 4.99 8.08
C VAL A 14 3.35 4.03 7.19
N TYR A 15 3.32 2.73 7.47
CA TYR A 15 4.00 1.72 6.67
C TYR A 15 3.48 1.67 5.22
N LEU A 16 2.16 1.75 5.04
CA LEU A 16 1.53 1.81 3.71
C LEU A 16 1.86 3.12 2.96
N GLN A 17 2.09 4.23 3.67
CA GLN A 17 2.56 5.48 3.06
C GLN A 17 4.03 5.38 2.59
N LEU A 18 4.88 4.71 3.36
CA LEU A 18 6.25 4.39 2.92
C LEU A 18 6.23 3.50 1.67
N ALA A 19 5.35 2.49 1.66
CA ALA A 19 5.15 1.65 0.50
C ALA A 19 4.69 2.45 -0.74
N ALA A 20 3.86 3.49 -0.54
CA ALA A 20 3.44 4.35 -1.63
C ALA A 20 4.59 5.19 -2.20
N ILE A 21 5.49 5.67 -1.34
CA ILE A 21 6.70 6.38 -1.78
C ILE A 21 7.58 5.45 -2.62
N GLU A 22 7.77 4.20 -2.18
CA GLU A 22 8.62 3.25 -2.88
C GLU A 22 8.01 2.81 -4.22
N LEU A 23 6.69 2.59 -4.27
CA LEU A 23 5.97 2.35 -5.52
C LEU A 23 6.24 3.44 -6.56
N LEU A 24 6.19 4.71 -6.15
CA LEU A 24 6.47 5.84 -7.05
C LEU A 24 7.92 5.83 -7.55
N ARG A 25 8.88 5.42 -6.72
CA ARG A 25 10.29 5.29 -7.13
C ARG A 25 10.49 4.15 -8.13
N VAL A 26 9.93 2.97 -7.83
CA VAL A 26 9.96 1.79 -8.72
C VAL A 26 9.36 2.14 -10.09
N THR A 27 8.23 2.84 -10.09
CA THR A 27 7.56 3.30 -11.31
C THR A 27 8.42 4.31 -12.08
N LEU A 28 9.06 5.27 -11.39
CA LEU A 28 9.98 6.23 -12.00
C LEU A 28 11.19 5.57 -12.67
N THR A 29 11.67 4.45 -12.13
CA THR A 29 12.78 3.66 -12.69
C THR A 29 12.37 2.72 -13.82
N GLY A 30 11.09 2.69 -14.21
CA GLY A 30 10.58 1.83 -15.29
C GLY A 30 10.37 0.37 -14.93
N HIS A 31 10.43 0.02 -13.63
CA HIS A 31 10.15 -1.34 -13.16
C HIS A 31 8.64 -1.56 -13.00
N GLY A 32 8.20 -2.79 -13.31
CA GLY A 32 6.80 -3.19 -13.17
C GLY A 32 6.35 -3.28 -11.71
N PRO A 33 5.16 -2.76 -11.36
CA PRO A 33 4.70 -2.67 -9.97
C PRO A 33 4.25 -4.01 -9.38
N GLU A 34 3.94 -5.03 -10.19
CA GLU A 34 3.45 -6.34 -9.71
C GLU A 34 4.44 -7.05 -8.79
N LYS A 35 5.71 -7.16 -9.21
CA LYS A 35 6.75 -7.80 -8.40
C LYS A 35 6.92 -7.07 -7.06
N TYR A 36 6.87 -5.74 -7.10
CA TYR A 36 6.93 -4.91 -5.90
C TYR A 36 5.78 -5.22 -4.94
N PHE A 37 4.54 -5.25 -5.43
CA PHE A 37 3.38 -5.54 -4.58
C PHE A 37 3.42 -6.94 -3.96
N ASN A 38 3.89 -7.95 -4.70
CA ASN A 38 4.01 -9.31 -4.18
C ASN A 38 5.02 -9.36 -3.03
N THR A 39 6.25 -8.89 -3.27
CA THR A 39 7.31 -8.91 -2.25
C THR A 39 6.93 -8.10 -1.01
N PHE A 40 6.36 -6.91 -1.20
CA PHE A 40 5.99 -6.06 -0.08
C PHE A 40 4.79 -6.63 0.70
N PHE A 41 3.86 -7.31 0.04
CA PHE A 41 2.75 -7.97 0.73
C PHE A 41 3.23 -9.16 1.57
N ASP A 42 4.22 -9.92 1.12
CA ASP A 42 4.81 -11.00 1.91
C ASP A 42 5.49 -10.46 3.17
N GLU A 43 6.27 -9.37 3.04
CA GLU A 43 6.85 -8.66 4.18
C GLU A 43 5.78 -8.11 5.13
N TRP A 44 4.72 -7.52 4.57
CA TRP A 44 3.59 -7.02 5.35
C TRP A 44 2.96 -8.11 6.22
N VAL A 45 2.72 -9.29 5.66
CA VAL A 45 2.14 -10.44 6.38
C VAL A 45 3.11 -10.97 7.43
N ALA A 46 4.42 -10.94 7.17
CA ALA A 46 5.43 -11.32 8.16
C ALA A 46 5.47 -10.34 9.36
N VAL A 47 5.28 -9.04 9.11
CA VAL A 47 5.34 -7.99 10.15
C VAL A 47 4.04 -7.87 10.93
N TYR A 48 2.89 -7.91 10.26
CA TYR A 48 1.57 -7.63 10.86
C TYR A 48 0.69 -8.86 11.01
N GLY A 49 1.12 -10.02 10.53
CA GLY A 49 0.38 -11.26 10.61
C GLY A 49 -0.67 -11.42 9.50
N LYS A 50 -1.28 -12.61 9.48
CA LYS A 50 -2.40 -12.94 8.60
C LYS A 50 -3.71 -12.32 9.14
N PRO A 51 -4.65 -11.93 8.27
CA PRO A 51 -5.96 -11.46 8.69
C PRO A 51 -6.77 -12.59 9.35
N THR A 52 -7.68 -12.22 10.25
CA THR A 52 -8.66 -13.16 10.80
C THR A 52 -9.61 -13.63 9.71
N VAL A 53 -9.86 -14.93 9.64
CA VAL A 53 -10.78 -15.54 8.67
C VAL A 53 -12.21 -15.44 9.20
N PRO A 54 -13.14 -14.78 8.49
CA PRO A 54 -14.56 -14.77 8.85
C PRO A 54 -15.17 -16.18 8.77
N GLY A 55 -16.15 -16.46 9.63
CA GLY A 55 -16.90 -17.72 9.58
C GLY A 55 -17.53 -17.93 8.21
N GLY A 56 -17.32 -19.10 7.61
CA GLY A 56 -17.82 -19.44 6.26
C GLY A 56 -16.94 -18.95 5.10
N SER A 57 -15.78 -18.35 5.36
CA SER A 57 -14.77 -18.01 4.35
C SER A 57 -13.53 -18.90 4.47
N THR A 58 -12.76 -19.00 3.39
CA THR A 58 -11.45 -19.69 3.42
C THR A 58 -10.32 -18.71 3.75
N MET A 59 -9.20 -19.23 4.24
CA MET A 59 -7.98 -18.42 4.41
C MET A 59 -7.48 -17.86 3.07
N GLU A 60 -7.61 -18.63 1.99
CA GLU A 60 -7.18 -18.22 0.64
C GLU A 60 -7.98 -17.02 0.12
N ASP A 61 -9.31 -17.07 0.22
CA ASP A 61 -10.19 -15.96 -0.16
C ASP A 61 -9.92 -14.72 0.70
N THR A 62 -9.73 -14.93 2.00
CA THR A 62 -9.46 -13.85 2.96
C THR A 62 -8.12 -13.17 2.63
N MET A 63 -7.08 -13.95 2.34
CA MET A 63 -5.77 -13.43 1.94
C MET A 63 -5.82 -12.68 0.61
N SER A 64 -6.60 -13.18 -0.36
CA SER A 64 -6.79 -12.53 -1.65
C SER A 64 -7.46 -11.16 -1.50
N LEU A 65 -8.55 -11.08 -0.74
CA LEU A 65 -9.21 -9.82 -0.40
C LEU A 65 -8.30 -8.88 0.40
N TYR A 66 -7.49 -9.44 1.31
CA TYR A 66 -6.55 -8.65 2.09
C TYR A 66 -5.49 -7.99 1.21
N LYS A 67 -4.93 -8.73 0.25
CA LYS A 67 -3.97 -8.23 -0.73
C LYS A 67 -4.59 -7.14 -1.61
N ILE A 68 -5.83 -7.32 -2.08
CA ILE A 68 -6.55 -6.29 -2.85
C ILE A 68 -6.68 -5.00 -2.05
N ARG A 69 -7.13 -5.09 -0.79
CA ARG A 69 -7.26 -3.91 0.09
C ARG A 69 -5.92 -3.25 0.38
N PHE A 70 -4.88 -4.05 0.57
CA PHE A 70 -3.51 -3.61 0.79
C PHE A 70 -3.00 -2.80 -0.43
N VAL A 71 -3.05 -3.37 -1.64
CA VAL A 71 -2.62 -2.70 -2.89
C VAL A 71 -3.41 -1.42 -3.12
N ALA A 72 -4.74 -1.47 -3.01
CA ALA A 72 -5.59 -0.31 -3.19
C ALA A 72 -5.27 0.82 -2.18
N THR A 73 -4.79 0.49 -0.98
CA THR A 73 -4.38 1.50 0.01
C THR A 73 -3.08 2.18 -0.41
N ILE A 74 -2.11 1.42 -0.88
CA ILE A 74 -0.83 1.95 -1.36
C ILE A 74 -1.06 2.87 -2.55
N GLU A 75 -1.82 2.41 -3.55
CA GLU A 75 -2.12 3.20 -4.75
C GLU A 75 -2.89 4.48 -4.40
N TRP A 76 -3.82 4.40 -3.43
CA TRP A 76 -4.50 5.59 -2.93
C TRP A 76 -3.53 6.58 -2.28
N HIS A 77 -2.55 6.12 -1.50
CA HIS A 77 -1.53 7.01 -0.96
C HIS A 77 -0.63 7.59 -2.05
N ALA A 78 -0.21 6.77 -3.01
CA ALA A 78 0.73 7.16 -4.05
C ALA A 78 0.11 8.17 -5.04
N PHE A 79 -1.14 7.95 -5.42
CA PHE A 79 -1.79 8.68 -6.51
C PHE A 79 -3.04 9.45 -6.10
N ARG A 80 -3.61 9.20 -4.90
CA ARG A 80 -4.88 9.79 -4.44
C ARG A 80 -6.03 9.69 -5.45
N GLY A 81 -6.07 8.62 -6.24
CA GLY A 81 -7.05 8.44 -7.33
C GLY A 81 -6.80 9.32 -8.57
N LYS A 82 -5.65 9.98 -8.66
CA LYS A 82 -5.27 10.92 -9.73
C LYS A 82 -4.00 10.51 -10.47
N TRP A 83 -3.97 9.27 -10.97
CA TRP A 83 -2.84 8.64 -11.68
C TRP A 83 -2.17 9.51 -12.76
N LYS A 84 -2.87 10.51 -13.34
CA LYS A 84 -2.44 11.21 -14.56
C LYS A 84 -2.19 12.73 -14.46
N THR A 85 -2.26 13.37 -13.28
CA THR A 85 -2.29 14.85 -13.21
C THR A 85 -1.09 15.54 -12.54
N LEU A 86 -0.13 14.81 -11.96
CA LEU A 86 1.00 15.41 -11.23
C LEU A 86 2.31 14.64 -11.43
N SER A 87 3.44 15.36 -11.40
CA SER A 87 4.78 14.78 -11.42
C SER A 87 5.01 13.80 -10.25
N MET A 88 5.49 12.59 -10.53
CA MET A 88 5.79 11.58 -9.50
C MET A 88 6.81 12.08 -8.46
N LYS A 89 7.80 12.89 -8.88
CA LYS A 89 8.76 13.52 -7.95
C LYS A 89 8.08 14.46 -6.95
N ALA A 90 7.09 15.23 -7.41
CA ALA A 90 6.31 16.10 -6.54
C ALA A 90 5.44 15.31 -5.54
N HIS A 91 4.90 14.15 -5.96
CA HIS A 91 4.18 13.26 -5.05
C HIS A 91 5.08 12.66 -3.97
N ILE A 92 6.28 12.18 -4.33
CA ILE A 92 7.27 11.68 -3.36
C ILE A 92 7.61 12.76 -2.34
N TYR A 93 7.92 13.98 -2.78
CA TYR A 93 8.24 15.09 -1.87
C TYR A 93 7.08 15.37 -0.91
N ARG A 94 5.85 15.47 -1.43
CA ARG A 94 4.65 15.72 -0.60
C ARG A 94 4.37 14.60 0.39
N LEU A 95 4.57 13.34 0.01
CA LEU A 95 4.38 12.21 0.93
C LEU A 95 5.41 12.26 2.06
N LYS A 96 6.69 12.51 1.73
CA LYS A 96 7.77 12.66 2.71
C LYS A 96 7.51 13.78 3.73
N THR A 97 6.95 14.91 3.30
CA THR A 97 6.64 16.02 4.22
C THR A 97 5.38 15.79 5.05
N SER A 98 4.61 14.74 4.78
CA SER A 98 3.35 14.43 5.46
C SER A 98 3.38 13.21 6.38
N LEU A 99 4.50 12.46 6.36
CA LEU A 99 4.82 11.40 7.31
C LEU A 99 5.04 11.99 8.70
#